data_AF-A0A0G2IEG8-F1
#
_entry.id   AF-A0A0G2IEG8-F1
#
_cell.length_a   1.000
_cell.length_b   1.000
_cell.length_c   1.000
_cell.angle_alpha   90.00
_cell.angle_beta   90.00
_cell.angle_gamma   90.00
#
_symmetry.space_group_name_H-M   'P 1'
#
loop_
_entity.id
_entity.type
_entity.pdbx_description
1 polymer ?
#
loop_
_entity_poly.entity_id
_entity_poly.type
_entity_poly.pdbx_seq_one_letter_code
_entity_poly.pdbx_strand_id
1 'polypeptide(L)'
;SRGFTTLHEVLLRINTSQSLEEFLVCSSRAGDIAALIDQPDCHYRTPLTWAVGFGWVYAVRTLLKYGANPHKAILSARGKSTLLHLVLAGPCSQFSKGDLNSVVE
;
A
#
# COMPACT_ATOMS: atom_id res chain seq x y z
N SER A 1 -9.27 10.09 10.07
CA SER A 1 -9.36 9.18 8.91
C SER A 1 -8.05 9.22 8.15
N ARG A 2 -7.43 8.09 7.77
CA ARG A 2 -6.14 8.06 7.04
C ARG A 2 -6.22 8.46 5.55
N GLY A 3 -7.42 8.84 5.07
CA GLY A 3 -7.67 9.26 3.67
C GLY A 3 -7.38 8.16 2.67
N PHE A 4 -7.78 6.93 3.01
CA PHE A 4 -7.61 5.81 2.12
C PHE A 4 -8.48 5.99 0.88
N THR A 5 -7.86 5.75 -0.27
CA THR A 5 -8.58 5.58 -1.54
C THR A 5 -9.20 4.18 -1.57
N THR A 6 -10.12 3.96 -2.48
CA THR A 6 -10.72 2.63 -2.70
C THR A 6 -9.65 1.56 -2.91
N LEU A 7 -8.56 1.88 -3.64
CA LEU A 7 -7.46 0.94 -3.85
C LEU A 7 -6.68 0.61 -2.56
N HIS A 8 -6.54 1.56 -1.63
CA HIS A 8 -5.97 1.26 -0.31
C HIS A 8 -6.88 0.33 0.50
N GLU A 9 -8.19 0.53 0.46
CA GLU A 9 -9.14 -0.33 1.18
C GLU A 9 -9.15 -1.76 0.64
N VAL A 10 -9.08 -1.92 -0.69
CA VAL A 10 -8.91 -3.22 -1.36
C VAL A 10 -7.59 -3.88 -0.93
N LEU A 11 -6.49 -3.11 -0.92
CA LEU A 11 -5.18 -3.61 -0.53
C LEU A 11 -5.15 -4.10 0.93
N LEU A 12 -5.82 -3.35 1.82
CA LEU A 12 -5.89 -3.65 3.26
C LEU A 12 -7.00 -4.66 3.61
N ARG A 13 -7.83 -5.08 2.63
CA ARG A 13 -8.99 -5.96 2.81
C ARG A 13 -9.98 -5.46 3.87
N ILE A 14 -10.12 -4.14 4.02
CA ILE A 14 -10.97 -3.55 5.08
C ILE A 14 -12.45 -3.58 4.68
N ASN A 15 -12.78 -3.44 3.38
CA ASN A 15 -14.16 -3.26 2.92
C ASN A 15 -14.51 -4.03 1.63
N THR A 16 -13.75 -5.08 1.25
CA THR A 16 -13.86 -5.64 -0.11
C THR A 16 -14.16 -7.13 -0.14
N SER A 17 -15.18 -7.49 -0.92
CA SER A 17 -15.51 -8.88 -1.29
C SER A 17 -14.70 -9.40 -2.47
N GLN A 18 -13.98 -8.50 -3.18
CA GLN A 18 -13.17 -8.82 -4.36
C GLN A 18 -11.67 -8.76 -4.04
N SER A 19 -10.89 -9.54 -4.77
CA SER A 19 -9.43 -9.54 -4.71
C SER A 19 -8.81 -8.30 -5.38
N LEU A 20 -7.56 -7.98 -5.02
CA LEU A 20 -6.80 -6.87 -5.62
C LEU A 20 -6.74 -6.98 -7.15
N GLU A 21 -6.52 -8.19 -7.67
CA GLU A 21 -6.40 -8.41 -9.11
C GLU A 21 -7.75 -8.24 -9.82
N GLU A 22 -8.85 -8.76 -9.27
CA GLU A 22 -10.20 -8.56 -9.83
C GLU A 22 -10.58 -7.09 -9.88
N PHE A 23 -10.32 -6.34 -8.80
CA PHE A 23 -10.61 -4.92 -8.75
C PHE A 23 -9.81 -4.13 -9.81
N LEU A 24 -8.53 -4.46 -9.99
CA LEU A 24 -7.67 -3.81 -10.98
C LEU A 24 -8.03 -4.21 -12.42
N VAL A 25 -8.48 -5.45 -12.67
CA VAL A 25 -9.04 -5.87 -13.97
C VAL A 25 -10.27 -5.03 -14.32
N CYS A 26 -11.21 -4.88 -13.38
CA CYS A 26 -12.41 -4.06 -13.58
C CYS A 26 -12.06 -2.59 -13.83
N SER A 27 -11.15 -2.02 -13.02
CA SER A 27 -10.69 -0.62 -13.15
C SER A 27 -9.92 -0.37 -14.45
N SER A 28 -9.16 -1.37 -14.93
CA SER A 28 -8.46 -1.31 -16.23
C SER A 28 -9.45 -1.24 -17.39
N ARG A 29 -10.52 -2.05 -17.35
CA ARG A 29 -11.59 -2.04 -18.36
C ARG A 29 -12.37 -0.73 -18.37
N ALA A 30 -12.57 -0.10 -17.21
CA ALA A 30 -13.24 1.18 -17.08
C ALA A 30 -12.38 2.37 -17.56
N GLY A 31 -11.05 2.21 -17.63
CA GLY A 31 -10.12 3.27 -18.02
C GLY A 31 -9.66 4.17 -16.86
N ASP A 32 -10.13 3.92 -15.64
CA ASP A 32 -9.87 4.77 -14.47
C ASP A 32 -8.56 4.40 -13.74
N ILE A 33 -7.86 3.37 -14.20
CA ILE A 33 -6.72 2.80 -13.48
C ILE A 33 -5.56 3.79 -13.30
N ALA A 34 -5.26 4.59 -14.32
CA ALA A 34 -4.18 5.59 -14.27
C ALA A 34 -4.46 6.68 -13.22
N ALA A 35 -5.73 7.03 -13.04
CA ALA A 35 -6.16 8.00 -12.05
C ALA A 35 -6.13 7.44 -10.62
N LEU A 36 -6.07 6.13 -10.43
CA LEU A 36 -6.21 5.46 -9.12
C LEU A 36 -4.91 4.81 -8.60
N ILE A 37 -4.13 4.18 -9.48
CA ILE A 37 -3.00 3.30 -9.14
C ILE A 37 -1.93 3.99 -8.28
N ASP A 38 -1.72 5.28 -8.52
CA ASP A 38 -0.70 6.10 -7.87
C ASP A 38 -1.27 7.16 -6.91
N GLN A 39 -2.57 7.08 -6.58
CA GLN A 39 -3.18 8.05 -5.67
C GLN A 39 -2.69 7.82 -4.25
N PRO A 40 -2.12 8.84 -3.59
CA PRO A 40 -1.62 8.69 -2.24
C PRO A 40 -2.72 8.77 -1.16
N ASP A 41 -2.43 8.23 0.02
CA ASP A 41 -3.16 8.51 1.26
C ASP A 41 -2.83 9.91 1.82
N CYS A 42 -3.40 10.29 2.98
CA CYS A 42 -3.07 11.56 3.66
C CYS A 42 -1.58 11.74 4.00
N HIS A 43 -0.82 10.65 4.03
CA HIS A 43 0.61 10.62 4.35
C HIS A 43 1.46 10.51 3.08
N TYR A 44 0.89 10.84 1.92
CA TYR A 44 1.59 10.78 0.64
C TYR A 44 2.12 9.38 0.28
N ARG A 45 1.53 8.33 0.83
CA ARG A 45 1.89 6.93 0.53
C ARG A 45 0.94 6.39 -0.53
N THR A 46 1.50 5.88 -1.61
CA THR A 46 0.76 5.16 -2.65
C THR A 46 0.45 3.73 -2.22
N PRO A 47 -0.52 3.05 -2.85
CA PRO A 47 -0.79 1.63 -2.62
C PRO A 47 0.46 0.75 -2.79
N LEU A 48 1.34 1.12 -3.74
CA LEU A 48 2.62 0.42 -3.94
C LEU A 48 3.56 0.58 -2.74
N THR A 49 3.63 1.77 -2.13
CA THR A 49 4.47 1.99 -0.95
C THR A 49 3.98 1.25 0.28
N TRP A 50 2.66 1.06 0.40
CA TRP A 50 2.08 0.15 1.39
C TRP A 50 2.51 -1.29 1.12
N ALA A 51 2.28 -1.80 -0.09
CA ALA A 51 2.66 -3.17 -0.44
C ALA A 51 4.16 -3.46 -0.19
N VAL A 52 5.04 -2.51 -0.51
CA VAL A 52 6.49 -2.63 -0.22
C VAL A 52 6.79 -2.56 1.28
N GLY A 53 6.22 -1.60 2.00
CA GLY A 53 6.49 -1.42 3.42
C GLY A 53 6.06 -2.61 4.29
N PHE A 54 5.07 -3.37 3.84
CA PHE A 54 4.60 -4.61 4.48
C PHE A 54 5.19 -5.89 3.88
N GLY A 55 5.99 -5.79 2.81
CA GLY A 55 6.59 -6.96 2.15
C GLY A 55 5.58 -7.84 1.38
N TRP A 56 4.46 -7.28 0.93
CA TRP A 56 3.41 -8.00 0.21
C TRP A 56 3.80 -8.24 -1.25
N VAL A 57 4.65 -9.24 -1.48
CA VAL A 57 5.23 -9.55 -2.80
C VAL A 57 4.18 -9.69 -3.89
N TYR A 58 3.06 -10.37 -3.61
CA TYR A 58 1.95 -10.51 -4.57
C TYR A 58 1.37 -9.14 -4.94
N ALA A 59 1.02 -8.31 -3.94
CA ALA A 59 0.46 -6.99 -4.18
C ALA A 59 1.44 -6.06 -4.92
N VAL A 60 2.74 -6.10 -4.60
CA VAL A 60 3.78 -5.34 -5.32
C VAL A 60 3.82 -5.74 -6.78
N ARG A 61 3.86 -7.05 -7.09
CA ARG A 61 3.89 -7.54 -8.48
C ARG A 61 2.63 -7.14 -9.23
N THR A 62 1.46 -7.28 -8.61
CA THR A 62 0.18 -6.91 -9.23
C THR A 62 0.14 -5.41 -9.52
N LEU A 63 0.45 -4.54 -8.55
CA LEU A 63 0.44 -3.09 -8.76
C LEU A 63 1.42 -2.65 -9.87
N LEU A 64 2.62 -3.21 -9.92
CA LEU A 64 3.59 -2.93 -10.99
C LEU A 64 3.11 -3.41 -12.37
N LYS A 65 2.46 -4.59 -12.44
CA LYS A 65 1.85 -5.12 -13.68
C LYS A 65 0.80 -4.16 -14.25
N TYR A 66 0.09 -3.43 -13.38
CA TYR A 66 -0.92 -2.44 -13.76
C TYR A 66 -0.37 -1.00 -13.87
N GLY A 67 0.96 -0.82 -13.89
CA GLY A 67 1.58 0.47 -14.20
C GLY A 67 1.79 1.41 -13.02
N ALA A 68 1.77 0.90 -11.78
CA ALA A 68 2.10 1.72 -10.61
C ALA A 68 3.53 2.28 -10.73
N ASN A 69 3.70 3.58 -10.44
CA ASN A 69 4.98 4.25 -10.58
C ASN A 69 5.89 4.00 -9.37
N PRO A 70 7.02 3.27 -9.53
CA PRO A 70 7.93 2.98 -8.42
C PRO A 70 8.78 4.19 -8.00
N HIS A 71 8.86 5.23 -8.84
CA HIS A 71 9.66 6.43 -8.58
C HIS A 71 8.87 7.52 -7.85
N LYS A 72 7.59 7.28 -7.54
CA LYS A 72 6.77 8.27 -6.85
C LYS A 72 7.36 8.54 -5.47
N ALA A 73 7.68 9.80 -5.22
CA ALA A 73 8.26 10.20 -3.95
C ALA A 73 7.21 10.13 -2.85
N ILE A 74 7.59 9.54 -1.72
CA ILE A 74 6.81 9.53 -0.50
C ILE A 74 7.25 10.69 0.39
N LEU A 75 6.30 11.34 1.04
CA LEU A 75 6.62 12.28 2.11
C LEU A 75 6.54 11.52 3.43
N SER A 76 7.68 11.27 4.03
CA SER A 76 7.77 10.74 5.39
C SER A 76 7.94 11.90 6.37
N ALA A 77 7.67 11.65 7.66
CA ALA A 77 8.05 12.57 8.74
C ALA A 77 9.57 12.89 8.74
N ARG A 78 10.39 12.05 8.09
CA ARG A 78 11.83 12.25 7.88
C ARG A 78 12.19 13.03 6.60
N GLY A 79 11.20 13.53 5.85
CA GLY A 79 11.38 14.24 4.58
C GLY A 79 10.94 13.42 3.36
N LYS A 80 11.33 13.90 2.17
CA LYS A 80 11.00 13.25 0.89
C LYS A 80 11.85 11.98 0.73
N SER A 81 11.23 10.81 0.82
CA SER A 81 11.88 9.52 0.58
C SER A 81 11.35 8.92 -0.73
N THR A 82 12.04 7.91 -1.26
CA THR A 82 11.60 7.16 -2.44
C THR A 82 11.28 5.73 -2.05
N LEU A 83 10.65 4.97 -2.94
CA LEU A 83 10.37 3.54 -2.72
C LEU A 83 11.65 2.74 -2.36
N LEU A 84 12.79 3.09 -2.96
CA LEU A 84 14.09 2.48 -2.64
C LEU A 84 14.50 2.67 -1.17
N HIS A 85 14.18 3.81 -0.56
CA HIS A 85 14.46 4.03 0.86
C HIS A 85 13.65 3.06 1.74
N LEU A 86 12.42 2.71 1.35
CA LEU A 86 11.62 1.71 2.06
C LEU A 86 12.18 0.30 1.89
N VAL A 87 12.58 -0.07 0.68
CA VAL A 87 13.19 -1.39 0.41
C VAL A 87 14.47 -1.57 1.25
N LEU A 88 15.31 -0.54 1.34
CA LEU A 88 16.54 -0.57 2.13
C LEU A 88 16.30 -0.58 3.64
N ALA A 89 15.25 0.11 4.12
CA ALA A 89 14.88 0.08 5.53
C ALA A 89 14.34 -1.29 5.97
N GLY A 90 13.99 -2.16 5.02
CA GLY A 90 13.35 -3.44 5.27
C GLY A 90 11.86 -3.29 5.61
N PRO A 91 11.11 -4.41 5.63
CA PRO A 91 9.71 -4.38 6.02
C PRO A 91 9.57 -3.83 7.43
N CYS A 92 8.67 -2.86 7.61
CA CYS A 92 8.44 -2.26 8.91
C CYS A 92 7.96 -3.34 9.88
N SER A 93 8.81 -3.72 10.85
CA SER A 93 8.47 -4.61 11.95
C SER A 93 7.54 -3.96 12.98
N GLN A 94 6.58 -3.13 12.55
CA GLN A 94 5.65 -2.40 13.42
C GLN A 94 4.63 -3.31 14.13
N PHE A 95 4.76 -4.64 13.99
CA PHE A 95 4.05 -5.64 14.79
C PHE A 95 4.98 -6.66 15.46
N SER A 96 6.28 -6.39 15.55
CA SER A 96 7.20 -7.15 16.40
C SER A 96 7.61 -6.31 17.59
N LYS A 97 6.69 -6.18 18.54
CA LYS A 97 6.97 -6.17 19.99
C LYS A 97 5.66 -6.47 20.70
N GLY A 98 5.72 -7.50 21.53
CA GLY A 98 4.58 -8.10 22.17
C GLY A 98 3.89 -7.13 23.13
N ASP A 99 2.57 -7.15 23.06
CA ASP A 99 1.68 -6.89 24.19
C ASP A 99 0.40 -7.70 23.94
N LEU A 100 0.54 -9.02 24.01
CA LEU A 100 -0.56 -9.95 24.29
C LEU A 100 -0.42 -10.55 25.70
N ASN A 101 0.49 -10.03 26.53
CA ASN A 101 0.69 -10.44 27.92
C ASN A 101 0.30 -9.32 28.90
N SER A 102 -0.94 -8.84 28.80
CA SER A 102 -1.60 -8.15 29.91
C SER A 102 -3.06 -8.60 30.02
N VAL A 103 -3.26 -9.91 30.07
CA VAL A 103 -4.27 -10.49 30.97
C VAL A 103 -3.47 -11.06 32.12
N VAL A 104 -3.24 -10.22 33.13
CA VAL A 104 -2.86 -10.68 34.46
C VAL A 104 -4.14 -10.89 35.25
N GLU A 105 -4.29 -12.11 35.75
CA GLU A 105 -5.03 -12.56 36.95
C GLU A 105 -6.39 -11.92 37.26
#